data_AF-A0A9X0SN46-F1
#
_entry.id   AF-A0A9X0SN46-F1
#
_cell.length_a   1.000
_cell.length_b   1.000
_cell.length_c   1.000
_cell.angle_alpha   90.00
_cell.angle_beta   90.00
_cell.angle_gamma   90.00
#
_symmetry.space_group_name_H-M   'P 1'
#
loop_
_entity.id
_entity.type
_entity.pdbx_description
1 polymer ?
#
loop_
_entity_poly.entity_id
_entity_poly.type
_entity_poly.pdbx_seq_one_letter_code
_entity_poly.pdbx_strand_id
1 'polypeptide(L)' 'MKQERICECNNCRKKGEKNHLCQYIKRGDCIWVSSFGGKLQKSGIFLLIKDSFLLWFDEKHQLNQTSLQGIHIEKRQ' A
#
# COMPACT_ATOMS: atom_id res chain seq x y z
N MET A 1 29.25 16.00 4.72
CA MET A 1 28.04 16.01 3.86
C MET A 1 27.71 14.57 3.52
N LYS A 2 26.62 14.00 4.04
CA LYS A 2 26.22 12.62 3.71
C LYS A 2 25.60 12.63 2.31
N GLN A 3 26.27 12.00 1.34
CA GLN A 3 25.69 11.77 0.01
C GLN A 3 24.46 10.86 0.19
N GLU A 4 23.28 11.41 -0.04
CA GLU A 4 22.06 10.64 -0.17
C GLU A 4 22.19 9.76 -1.41
N ARG A 5 22.36 8.46 -1.22
CA ARG A 5 22.34 7.50 -2.32
C ARG A 5 20.91 7.42 -2.84
N ILE A 6 20.65 8.05 -3.98
CA ILE A 6 19.37 7.92 -4.67
C ILE A 6 19.33 6.52 -5.28
N CYS A 7 18.45 5.69 -4.76
CA CYS A 7 18.20 4.36 -5.27
C CYS A 7 17.37 4.47 -6.56
N GLU A 8 17.94 4.07 -7.70
CA GLU A 8 17.30 4.18 -9.03
C GLU A 8 16.42 2.98 -9.39
N CYS A 9 16.24 2.02 -8.48
CA CYS A 9 15.42 0.86 -8.80
C CYS A 9 13.94 1.25 -8.95
N ASN A 10 13.21 0.52 -9.79
CA ASN A 10 11.78 0.77 -10.02
C ASN A 10 10.96 0.84 -8.72
N ASN A 11 11.38 0.13 -7.66
CA ASN A 11 10.72 0.19 -6.35
C ASN A 11 10.96 1.52 -5.61
N CYS A 12 12.20 2.02 -5.61
CA CYS A 12 12.54 3.30 -4.98
C CYS A 12 11.92 4.48 -5.74
N ARG A 13 11.81 4.34 -7.07
CA ARG A 13 11.14 5.31 -7.94
C ARG A 13 9.63 5.39 -7.67
N LYS A 14 8.95 4.23 -7.56
CA LYS A 14 7.53 4.14 -7.18
C LYS A 14 7.24 4.62 -5.76
N LYS A 15 8.19 4.48 -4.83
CA LYS A 15 8.07 5.00 -3.45
C LYS A 15 7.99 6.54 -3.42
N GLY A 16 8.55 7.22 -4.42
CA GLY A 16 8.49 8.68 -4.60
C GLY A 16 7.20 9.18 -5.24
N GLU A 17 6.46 8.32 -5.94
CA GLU A 17 5.11 8.59 -6.40
C GLU A 17 4.17 8.51 -5.20
N LYS A 18 4.16 9.58 -4.39
CA LYS A 18 3.26 9.76 -3.25
C LYS A 18 1.89 9.22 -3.61
N ASN A 19 1.46 8.18 -2.89
CA ASN A 19 0.13 7.53 -2.83
C ASN A 19 -1.08 8.36 -3.32
N HIS A 20 -1.11 8.77 -4.59
CA HIS A 20 -2.23 9.51 -5.19
C HIS A 20 -3.50 8.65 -5.20
N LEU A 21 -3.33 7.32 -5.21
CA LEU A 21 -4.40 6.33 -5.11
C LEU A 21 -5.21 6.46 -3.82
N CYS A 22 -4.61 6.87 -2.69
CA CYS A 22 -5.33 7.02 -1.43
C CYS A 22 -6.40 8.12 -1.48
N GLN A 23 -6.32 9.06 -2.42
CA GLN A 23 -7.31 10.13 -2.57
C GLN A 23 -8.64 9.62 -3.15
N TYR A 24 -8.64 8.47 -3.82
CA TYR A 24 -9.80 7.95 -4.56
C TYR A 24 -10.37 6.65 -3.97
N ILE A 25 -9.77 6.13 -2.90
CA ILE A 25 -10.23 4.93 -2.20
C ILE A 25 -11.14 5.35 -1.03
N LYS A 26 -12.32 4.75 -0.94
CA LYS A 26 -13.30 4.96 0.12
C LYS A 26 -13.43 3.71 0.98
N ARG A 27 -13.85 3.89 2.23
CA ARG A 27 -14.20 2.77 3.13
C ARG A 27 -15.20 1.84 2.45
N GLY A 28 -14.90 0.54 2.46
CA GLY A 28 -15.70 -0.48 1.79
C GLY A 28 -15.25 -0.81 0.37
N ASP A 29 -14.34 -0.05 -0.22
CA ASP A 29 -13.81 -0.37 -1.55
C ASP A 29 -13.00 -1.67 -1.53
N CYS A 30 -13.18 -2.48 -2.58
CA CYS A 30 -12.29 -3.60 -2.87
C CYS A 30 -10.92 -3.06 -3.28
N ILE A 31 -9.88 -3.56 -2.63
CA ILE A 31 -8.49 -3.18 -2.88
C ILE A 31 -7.62 -4.41 -3.13
N TRP A 32 -6.55 -4.19 -3.88
CA TRP A 32 -5.43 -5.10 -4.02
C TRP A 32 -4.23 -4.53 -3.27
N VAL A 33 -3.66 -5.30 -2.34
CA VAL A 33 -2.52 -4.92 -1.51
C VAL A 33 -1.33 -5.79 -1.89
N SER A 34 -0.21 -5.15 -2.23
CA SER A 34 1.02 -5.84 -2.61
C SER A 34 2.25 -5.24 -1.95
N SER A 35 3.26 -6.05 -1.61
CA SER A 35 4.56 -5.55 -1.13
C SER A 35 5.59 -5.51 -2.25
N PHE A 36 6.50 -4.53 -2.24
CA PHE A 36 7.68 -4.58 -3.10
C PHE A 36 8.54 -5.79 -2.70
N GLY A 37 8.72 -6.74 -3.61
CA GLY A 37 9.39 -8.03 -3.34
C GLY A 37 8.45 -9.24 -3.21
N GLY A 38 7.14 -9.07 -3.44
CA GLY A 38 6.22 -10.18 -3.74
C GLY A 38 5.72 -11.03 -2.56
N LYS A 39 6.20 -10.80 -1.32
CA LYS A 39 5.76 -11.56 -0.13
C LYS A 39 4.28 -11.33 0.24
N LEU A 40 3.76 -10.15 -0.05
CA LEU A 40 2.35 -9.79 0.12
C LEU A 40 1.76 -9.53 -1.26
N GLN A 41 0.70 -10.26 -1.61
CA GLN A 41 -0.16 -10.05 -2.77
C GLN A 41 -1.54 -10.60 -2.40
N LYS A 42 -2.46 -9.73 -2.01
CA LYS A 42 -3.77 -10.13 -1.48
C LYS A 42 -4.83 -9.12 -1.87
N SER A 43 -6.07 -9.59 -2.04
CA SER A 43 -7.24 -8.73 -2.19
C SER A 43 -7.97 -8.56 -0.86
N GLY A 44 -8.76 -7.51 -0.73
CA GLY A 44 -9.53 -7.26 0.48
C GLY A 44 -10.36 -5.98 0.44
N ILE A 45 -10.88 -5.58 1.60
CA ILE A 45 -11.77 -4.42 1.76
C ILE A 45 -11.04 -3.32 2.53
N PHE A 46 -10.96 -2.13 1.93
CA PHE A 46 -10.36 -0.95 2.55
C PHE A 46 -11.21 -0.45 3.73
N LEU A 47 -10.58 -0.17 4.87
CA LEU A 47 -11.23 0.47 6.00
C LEU A 47 -10.82 1.93 6.12
N LEU A 48 -9.53 2.17 6.38
CA LEU A 48 -8.96 3.50 6.51
C LEU A 48 -7.42 3.44 6.52
N ILE A 49 -6.80 4.60 6.41
CA ILE A 49 -5.37 4.80 6.68
C ILE A 49 -5.23 5.63 7.95
N LYS A 50 -4.40 5.16 8.87
CA LYS A 50 -4.08 5.85 10.13
C LYS A 50 -2.61 5.66 10.46
N ASP A 51 -1.94 6.73 10.87
CA ASP A 51 -0.54 6.72 11.32
C ASP A 51 0.44 6.03 10.34
N SER A 52 0.22 6.19 9.03
CA SER A 52 0.97 5.52 7.95
C SER A 52 0.79 4.00 7.86
N PHE A 53 -0.31 3.47 8.40
CA PHE A 53 -0.75 2.09 8.23
C PHE A 53 -2.07 2.03 7.47
N LEU A 54 -2.19 1.03 6.59
CA LEU A 54 -3.45 0.60 6.00
C LEU A 54 -4.14 -0.36 6.98
N LEU A 55 -5.41 -0.09 7.27
CA LEU A 55 -6.34 -1.03 7.91
C LEU A 55 -7.31 -1.55 6.86
N TRP A 56 -7.45 -2.88 6.79
CA TRP A 56 -8.24 -3.54 5.76
C TRP A 56 -8.62 -4.96 6.20
N PHE A 57 -9.71 -5.49 5.65
CA PHE A 57 -10.05 -6.92 5.79
C PHE A 57 -9.49 -7.69 4.60
N ASP A 58 -8.88 -8.86 4.82
CA ASP A 58 -8.56 -9.76 3.71
C ASP A 58 -9.77 -10.64 3.33
N GLU A 59 -9.59 -11.50 2.33
CA GLU A 59 -10.61 -12.45 1.83
C GLU A 59 -11.14 -13.41 2.90
N LYS A 60 -10.38 -13.62 3.98
CA LYS A 60 -10.79 -14.45 5.13
C LYS A 60 -11.50 -13.63 6.21
N HIS A 61 -11.84 -12.37 5.91
CA HIS A 61 -12.42 -11.40 6.85
C HIS A 61 -11.53 -11.13 8.06
N GLN A 62 -10.21 -11.33 7.94
CA GLN A 62 -9.26 -11.03 9.00
C GLN A 62 -8.83 -9.56 8.92
N LEU A 63 -8.88 -8.86 10.06
CA LEU A 63 -8.39 -7.49 10.15
C LEU A 63 -6.86 -7.49 10.01
N ASN A 64 -6.36 -6.81 9.00
CA ASN A 64 -4.95 -6.63 8.73
C ASN A 64 -4.57 -5.17 8.98
N GLN A 65 -3.43 -4.97 9.63
CA GLN A 65 -2.75 -3.69 9.75
C GLN A 65 -1.42 -3.79 9.02
N THR A 66 -1.25 -3.02 7.95
CA THR A 66 -0.07 -3.12 7.08
C THR A 66 0.59 -1.76 6.94
N SER A 67 1.90 -1.69 7.19
CA SER A 67 2.67 -0.46 6.99
C SER A 67 2.56 -0.02 5.53
N LEU A 68 2.26 1.25 5.28
CA LEU A 68 2.34 1.83 3.93
C LEU A 68 3.78 1.85 3.40
N GLN A 69 4.77 1.69 4.28
CA GLN A 69 6.16 1.60 3.86
C GLN A 69 6.40 0.29 3.14
N GLY A 70 6.62 0.39 1.83
CA GLY A 70 7.02 -0.75 1.05
C GLY A 70 5.85 -1.61 0.53
N ILE A 71 4.63 -1.06 0.55
CA ILE A 71 3.48 -1.66 -0.12
C ILE A 71 2.91 -0.74 -1.18
N HIS A 72 2.13 -1.33 -2.08
CA HIS A 72 1.35 -0.70 -3.11
C HIS A 72 -0.11 -1.15 -2.98
N ILE A 73 -1.03 -0.21 -3.16
CA ILE A 73 -2.47 -0.41 -2.96
C ILE A 73 -3.19 0.09 -4.19
N GLU A 74 -4.05 -0.74 -4.79
CA GLU A 74 -4.87 -0.38 -5.95
C GLU A 74 -6.34 -0.66 -5.66
N LYS A 75 -7.24 0.21 -6.14
CA LYS A 75 -8.68 -0.08 -6.12
C LYS A 75 -9.01 -1.09 -7.22
N ARG A 76 -9.74 -2.16 -6.87
CA ARG A 76 -10.38 -3.04 -7.87
C ARG A 76 -11.72 -2.43 -8.25
N GLN A 77 -11.98 -2.33 -9.56
CA GLN A 77 -13.30 -2.06 -10.12
C GLN A 77 -14.18 -3.31 -10.06
#